data_AF-A0A6P8RUH9-F1
#
_entry.id   AF-A0A6P8RUH9-F1
#
_cell.length_a   1.000
_cell.length_b   1.000
_cell.length_c   1.000
_cell.angle_alpha   90.00
_cell.angle_beta   90.00
_cell.angle_gamma   90.00
#
_symmetry.space_group_name_H-M   'P 1'
#
loop_
_entity.id
_entity.type
_entity.pdbx_description
1 polymer ?
#
loop_
_entity_poly.entity_id
_entity_poly.type
_entity_poly.pdbx_seq_one_letter_code
_entity_poly.pdbx_strand_id
1 'polypeptide(L)'
;MWFMYLLSWLSLLIQVSFVTLAIAAGLYYVAELIEEYTVATQRIIKYMIGFSTAVLVCLYFFEKFPSVMVGMGLFTNLVYFGLLRTFPFIMLTSPNFILSCALVVVNHYLAFQYFAEEYYPFSEVLAYFTFCLWLVPFAFFVSLSAGENVLPSTVQQGVHVAGVKTIQPDFLSQQVLDLGEWSLSQRAFRFIVQRLSPPQLDLMTSAKPS
;
A
#
# COMPACT_ATOMS: atom_id res chain seq x y z
N MET A 1 -35.40 -22.41 -22.66
CA MET A 1 -34.56 -22.14 -21.47
C MET A 1 -34.27 -20.65 -21.30
N TRP A 2 -35.21 -19.75 -21.61
CA TRP A 2 -34.94 -18.29 -21.61
C TRP A 2 -35.12 -17.63 -20.24
N PHE A 3 -36.04 -18.13 -19.41
CA PHE A 3 -36.28 -17.63 -18.06
C PHE A 3 -35.08 -17.80 -17.11
N MET A 4 -34.47 -18.99 -17.08
CA MET A 4 -33.25 -19.25 -16.29
C MET A 4 -32.05 -18.41 -16.77
N TYR A 5 -31.96 -18.13 -18.08
CA TYR A 5 -30.93 -17.26 -18.65
C TYR A 5 -31.10 -15.80 -18.20
N LEU A 6 -32.32 -15.29 -18.19
CA LEU A 6 -32.67 -13.97 -17.64
C LEU A 6 -32.34 -13.87 -16.15
N LEU A 7 -32.69 -14.89 -15.36
CA LEU A 7 -32.35 -14.96 -13.94
C LEU A 7 -30.83 -14.98 -13.71
N SER A 8 -30.06 -15.65 -14.57
CA SER A 8 -28.59 -15.65 -14.49
C SER A 8 -28.01 -14.25 -14.68
N TRP A 9 -28.51 -13.48 -15.66
CA TRP A 9 -28.08 -12.10 -15.89
C TRP A 9 -28.43 -11.18 -14.72
N LEU A 10 -29.64 -11.32 -14.17
CA LEU A 10 -30.07 -10.54 -13.01
C LEU A 10 -29.23 -10.87 -11.77
N SER A 11 -28.96 -12.16 -11.52
CA SER A 11 -28.12 -12.61 -10.41
C SER A 11 -26.69 -12.08 -10.54
N LEU A 12 -26.10 -12.12 -11.73
CA LEU A 12 -24.78 -11.57 -12.00
C LEU A 12 -24.74 -10.06 -11.70
N LEU A 13 -25.73 -9.29 -12.15
CA LEU A 13 -25.82 -7.85 -11.89
C LEU A 13 -25.87 -7.55 -10.38
N ILE A 14 -26.71 -8.29 -9.64
CA ILE A 14 -26.81 -8.13 -8.19
C ILE A 14 -25.49 -8.48 -7.50
N GLN A 15 -24.85 -9.61 -7.86
CA GLN A 15 -23.57 -10.02 -7.28
C GLN A 15 -22.47 -9.00 -7.54
N VAL A 16 -22.33 -8.52 -8.78
CA VAL A 16 -21.34 -7.49 -9.13
C VAL A 16 -21.61 -6.20 -8.35
N SER A 17 -22.87 -5.81 -8.16
CA SER A 17 -23.23 -4.63 -7.36
C SER A 17 -22.80 -4.78 -5.90
N PHE A 18 -23.08 -5.93 -5.27
CA PHE A 18 -22.66 -6.20 -3.89
C PHE A 18 -21.12 -6.23 -3.74
N VAL A 19 -20.41 -6.88 -4.66
CA VAL A 19 -18.93 -6.90 -4.65
C VAL A 19 -18.37 -5.49 -4.79
N THR A 20 -18.93 -4.68 -5.69
CA THR A 20 -18.48 -3.29 -5.91
C THR A 20 -18.71 -2.44 -4.65
N LEU A 21 -19.89 -2.53 -4.03
CA LEU A 21 -20.19 -1.82 -2.79
C LEU A 21 -19.29 -2.26 -1.63
N ALA A 22 -19.00 -3.56 -1.52
CA ALA A 22 -18.10 -4.09 -0.49
C ALA A 22 -16.67 -3.57 -0.67
N ILE A 23 -16.15 -3.53 -1.91
CA ILE A 23 -14.82 -2.96 -2.20
C ILE A 23 -14.83 -1.46 -1.91
N ALA A 24 -15.86 -0.72 -2.33
CA ALA A 24 -15.97 0.72 -2.09
C ALA A 24 -16.00 1.04 -0.58
N ALA A 25 -16.80 0.32 0.20
CA ALA A 25 -16.86 0.49 1.66
C ALA A 25 -15.53 0.13 2.34
N GLY A 26 -14.85 -0.93 1.89
CA GLY A 26 -13.53 -1.32 2.39
C GLY A 26 -12.47 -0.25 2.11
N LEU A 27 -12.42 0.29 0.89
CA LEU A 27 -11.49 1.35 0.52
C LEU A 27 -11.78 2.67 1.25
N TYR A 28 -13.06 3.00 1.46
CA TYR A 28 -13.46 4.15 2.27
C TYR A 28 -12.94 4.02 3.71
N TYR A 29 -13.14 2.86 4.35
CA TYR A 29 -12.64 2.61 5.70
C TYR A 29 -11.10 2.66 5.78
N VAL A 30 -10.41 2.11 4.78
CA VAL A 30 -8.94 2.20 4.69
C VAL A 30 -8.49 3.66 4.54
N ALA A 31 -9.18 4.47 3.74
CA ALA A 31 -8.84 5.88 3.56
C ALA A 31 -8.98 6.67 4.87
N GLU A 32 -10.07 6.46 5.61
CA GLU A 32 -10.28 7.06 6.94
C GLU A 32 -9.16 6.65 7.93
N LEU A 33 -8.77 5.38 7.91
CA LEU A 33 -7.67 4.88 8.73
C LEU A 33 -6.31 5.50 8.34
N ILE A 34 -6.10 5.77 7.05
CA ILE A 34 -4.89 6.42 6.56
C ILE A 34 -4.86 7.89 7.00
N GLU A 35 -5.99 8.58 6.97
CA GLU A 35 -6.12 9.96 7.41
C GLU A 35 -5.82 10.09 8.91
N GLU A 36 -6.37 9.20 9.73
CA GLU A 36 -6.14 9.20 11.19
C GLU A 36 -4.71 8.75 11.55
N TYR A 37 -4.12 7.80 10.80
CA TYR A 37 -2.82 7.19 11.11
C TYR A 37 -1.78 7.32 9.99
N THR A 38 -1.59 8.54 9.45
CA THR A 38 -0.65 8.82 8.34
C THR A 38 0.77 8.27 8.56
N VAL A 39 1.29 8.36 9.80
CA VAL A 39 2.62 7.82 10.16
C VAL A 39 2.65 6.29 10.13
N ALA A 40 1.56 5.62 10.51
CA ALA A 40 1.44 4.17 10.40
C ALA A 40 1.35 3.76 8.93
N THR A 41 0.58 4.48 8.11
CA THR A 41 0.47 4.26 6.67
C THR A 41 1.83 4.32 5.98
N GLN A 42 2.62 5.35 6.26
CA GLN A 42 3.97 5.48 5.70
C GLN A 42 4.85 4.28 6.06
N ARG A 43 4.73 3.74 7.29
CA ARG A 43 5.46 2.54 7.72
C ARG A 43 4.95 1.28 7.01
N ILE A 44 3.64 1.13 6.86
CA ILE A 44 3.04 -0.03 6.17
C ILE A 44 3.47 -0.06 4.70
N ILE A 45 3.40 1.07 3.99
CA ILE A 45 3.84 1.16 2.60
C ILE A 45 5.34 0.83 2.49
N LYS A 46 6.16 1.30 3.43
CA LYS A 46 7.59 0.94 3.49
C LYS A 46 7.79 -0.58 3.66
N TYR A 47 7.00 -1.24 4.51
CA TYR A 47 7.03 -2.70 4.64
C TYR A 47 6.56 -3.41 3.37
N MET A 48 5.53 -2.90 2.68
CA MET A 48 5.05 -3.45 1.40
C MET A 48 6.13 -3.38 0.30
N ILE A 49 6.87 -2.27 0.21
CA ILE A 49 8.02 -2.15 -0.71
C ILE A 49 9.11 -3.14 -0.33
N GLY A 50 9.42 -3.28 0.96
CA GLY A 50 10.40 -4.25 1.45
C GLY A 50 9.99 -5.69 1.10
N PHE A 51 8.71 -6.02 1.25
CA PHE A 51 8.15 -7.31 0.87
C PHE A 51 8.24 -7.55 -0.64
N SER A 52 7.81 -6.60 -1.48
CA SER A 52 7.94 -6.70 -2.95
C SER A 52 9.40 -6.87 -3.38
N THR A 53 10.31 -6.13 -2.75
CA THR A 53 11.77 -6.27 -2.98
C THR A 53 12.25 -7.67 -2.61
N ALA A 54 11.83 -8.20 -1.46
CA ALA A 54 12.20 -9.56 -1.03
C ALA A 54 11.68 -10.62 -2.01
N VAL A 55 10.42 -10.50 -2.48
CA VAL A 55 9.85 -11.42 -3.48
C VAL A 55 10.62 -11.35 -4.79
N LEU A 56 10.97 -10.17 -5.29
CA LEU A 56 11.79 -10.01 -6.51
C LEU A 56 13.18 -10.64 -6.36
N VAL A 57 13.82 -10.48 -5.20
CA VAL A 57 15.12 -11.11 -4.90
C VAL A 57 14.98 -12.63 -4.85
N CYS A 58 13.94 -13.16 -4.20
CA CYS A 58 13.67 -14.59 -4.18
C CYS A 58 13.44 -15.13 -5.60
N LEU A 59 12.62 -14.47 -6.42
CA LEU A 59 12.41 -14.86 -7.83
C LEU A 59 13.72 -14.87 -8.61
N TYR A 60 14.62 -13.91 -8.37
CA TYR A 60 15.93 -13.90 -9.01
C TYR A 60 16.80 -15.09 -8.61
N PHE A 61 16.83 -15.46 -7.32
CA PHE A 61 17.65 -16.58 -6.82
C PHE A 61 17.10 -17.95 -7.18
N PHE A 62 15.77 -18.16 -7.10
CA PHE A 62 15.15 -19.47 -7.34
C PHE A 62 14.89 -19.73 -8.82
N GLU A 63 14.29 -18.76 -9.53
CA GLU A 63 13.75 -18.94 -10.89
C GLU A 63 14.69 -18.41 -11.98
N LYS A 64 15.80 -17.74 -11.63
CA LYS A 64 16.73 -17.07 -12.58
C LYS A 64 16.00 -16.19 -13.59
N PHE A 65 14.98 -15.47 -13.12
CA PHE A 65 14.19 -14.55 -13.95
C PHE A 65 15.08 -13.52 -14.68
N PRO A 66 14.66 -13.01 -15.86
CA PRO A 66 15.41 -12.02 -16.61
C PRO A 66 15.85 -10.83 -15.74
N SER A 67 17.17 -10.61 -15.71
CA SER A 67 17.82 -9.60 -14.86
C SER A 67 17.35 -8.17 -15.19
N VAL A 68 16.92 -7.91 -16.42
CA VAL A 68 16.36 -6.62 -16.84
C VAL A 68 15.01 -6.35 -16.14
N MET A 69 14.14 -7.36 -16.05
CA MET A 69 12.82 -7.25 -15.42
C MET A 69 12.93 -7.13 -13.90
N VAL A 70 13.80 -7.95 -13.28
CA VAL A 70 14.09 -7.84 -11.84
C VAL A 70 14.77 -6.50 -11.53
N GLY A 71 15.76 -6.09 -12.34
CA GLY A 71 16.47 -4.83 -12.18
C GLY A 71 15.54 -3.61 -12.28
N MET A 72 14.63 -3.62 -13.26
CA MET A 72 13.62 -2.56 -13.39
C MET A 72 12.64 -2.56 -12.21
N GLY A 73 12.19 -3.72 -11.74
CA GLY A 73 11.33 -3.83 -10.56
C GLY A 73 12.00 -3.33 -9.27
N LEU A 74 13.28 -3.67 -9.08
CA LEU A 74 14.09 -3.18 -7.96
C LEU A 74 14.30 -1.67 -8.05
N PHE A 75 14.59 -1.14 -9.24
CA PHE A 75 14.73 0.30 -9.46
C PHE A 75 13.43 1.04 -9.13
N THR A 76 12.28 0.53 -9.54
CA THR A 76 10.98 1.09 -9.19
C THR A 76 10.74 1.08 -7.67
N ASN A 77 11.09 -0.01 -6.98
CA ASN A 77 11.02 -0.08 -5.52
C ASN A 77 11.92 0.96 -4.83
N LEU A 78 13.09 1.28 -5.39
CA LEU A 78 13.94 2.37 -4.88
C LEU A 78 13.30 3.75 -5.10
N VAL A 79 12.70 3.98 -6.27
CA VAL A 79 11.98 5.24 -6.56
C VAL A 79 10.79 5.42 -5.62
N TYR A 80 10.05 4.34 -5.32
CA TYR A 80 8.99 4.36 -4.32
C TYR A 80 9.50 4.67 -2.90
N PHE A 81 10.68 4.18 -2.54
CA PHE A 81 11.31 4.54 -1.26
C PHE A 81 11.67 6.03 -1.20
N GLY A 82 12.05 6.62 -2.33
CA GLY A 82 12.23 8.06 -2.49
C GLY A 82 10.92 8.84 -2.36
N LEU A 83 9.83 8.32 -2.93
CA LEU A 83 8.50 8.93 -2.86
C LEU A 83 7.95 8.95 -1.42
N LEU A 84 8.23 7.91 -0.63
CA LEU A 84 7.92 7.84 0.80
C LEU A 84 8.58 8.93 1.65
N ARG A 85 9.71 9.52 1.21
CA ARG A 85 10.38 10.58 1.99
C ARG A 85 9.63 11.92 1.94
N THR A 86 8.84 12.15 0.90
CA THR A 86 8.07 13.39 0.70
C THR A 86 6.64 13.24 1.22
N PHE A 87 6.29 12.07 1.78
CA PHE A 87 5.01 11.82 2.45
C PHE A 87 4.91 12.68 3.72
N PRO A 88 3.76 13.31 4.05
CA PRO A 88 2.42 13.18 3.45
C PRO A 88 2.08 14.18 2.32
N PHE A 89 2.90 15.21 2.08
CA PHE A 89 2.62 16.23 1.06
C PHE A 89 3.24 15.88 -0.29
N ILE A 90 2.73 14.82 -0.94
CA ILE A 90 3.18 14.43 -2.28
C ILE A 90 2.56 15.41 -3.29
N MET A 91 3.39 16.30 -3.84
CA MET A 91 2.98 17.08 -5.01
C MET A 91 2.91 16.15 -6.21
N LEU A 92 1.73 16.07 -6.85
CA LEU A 92 1.51 15.29 -8.08
C LEU A 92 2.42 15.75 -9.25
N THR A 93 2.95 16.98 -9.17
CA THR A 93 3.90 17.54 -10.14
C THR A 93 5.37 17.20 -9.83
N SER A 94 5.64 16.47 -8.74
CA SER A 94 7.01 16.12 -8.39
C SER A 94 7.60 15.13 -9.41
N PRO A 95 8.86 15.30 -9.81
CA PRO A 95 9.48 14.45 -10.83
C PRO A 95 9.53 12.98 -10.40
N ASN A 96 9.66 12.70 -9.10
CA ASN A 96 9.65 11.33 -8.55
C ASN A 96 8.29 10.65 -8.68
N PHE A 97 7.18 11.39 -8.52
CA PHE A 97 5.84 10.85 -8.70
C PHE A 97 5.61 10.48 -10.17
N ILE A 98 5.91 11.40 -11.09
CA ILE A 98 5.80 11.17 -12.54
C ILE A 98 6.69 9.99 -12.97
N LEU A 99 7.93 9.95 -12.46
CA LEU A 99 8.85 8.83 -12.71
C LEU A 99 8.27 7.52 -12.21
N SER A 100 7.65 7.50 -11.03
CA SER A 100 7.03 6.29 -10.48
C SER A 100 5.85 5.81 -11.34
N CYS A 101 4.99 6.71 -11.82
CA CYS A 101 3.90 6.38 -12.74
C CYS A 101 4.42 5.83 -14.08
N ALA A 102 5.45 6.47 -14.65
CA ALA A 102 6.08 5.98 -15.88
C ALA A 102 6.71 4.59 -15.68
N LEU A 103 7.39 4.38 -14.56
CA LEU A 103 8.00 3.09 -14.23
C LEU A 103 6.97 1.98 -14.01
N VAL A 104 5.80 2.26 -13.45
CA VAL A 104 4.70 1.28 -13.39
C VAL A 104 4.34 0.81 -14.79
N VAL A 105 4.09 1.74 -15.72
CA VAL A 105 3.70 1.42 -17.09
C VAL A 105 4.79 0.63 -17.81
N VAL A 106 6.06 1.03 -17.65
CA VAL A 106 7.20 0.32 -18.25
C VAL A 106 7.34 -1.09 -17.66
N ASN A 107 7.21 -1.27 -16.34
CA ASN A 107 7.27 -2.60 -15.72
C ASN A 107 6.12 -3.50 -16.17
N HIS A 108 4.90 -2.96 -16.28
CA HIS A 108 3.77 -3.71 -16.82
C HIS A 108 4.03 -4.14 -18.26
N TYR A 109 4.52 -3.23 -19.11
CA TYR A 109 4.83 -3.55 -20.50
C TYR A 109 5.88 -4.66 -20.62
N LEU A 110 6.98 -4.55 -19.87
CA LEU A 110 8.03 -5.57 -19.83
C LEU A 110 7.51 -6.92 -19.31
N ALA A 111 6.68 -6.90 -18.27
CA ALA A 111 6.07 -8.11 -17.73
C ALA A 111 5.16 -8.78 -18.77
N PHE A 112 4.29 -8.02 -19.42
CA PHE A 112 3.43 -8.54 -20.49
C PHE A 112 4.22 -9.10 -21.66
N GLN A 113 5.32 -8.43 -22.07
CA GLN A 113 6.18 -8.94 -23.13
C GLN A 113 6.80 -10.29 -22.74
N TYR A 114 7.36 -10.38 -21.53
CA TYR A 114 7.99 -11.61 -21.05
C TYR A 114 7.00 -12.78 -20.92
N PHE A 115 5.83 -12.54 -20.32
CA PHE A 115 4.79 -13.56 -20.19
C PHE A 115 4.06 -13.89 -21.50
N ALA A 116 4.26 -13.08 -22.56
CA ALA A 116 3.78 -13.39 -23.90
C ALA A 116 4.78 -14.27 -24.68
N GLU A 117 6.08 -14.14 -24.39
CA GLU A 117 7.13 -14.97 -25.00
C GLU A 117 7.21 -16.36 -24.32
N GLU A 118 7.10 -16.42 -23.00
CA GLU A 118 7.15 -17.66 -22.23
C GLU A 118 5.77 -18.00 -21.62
N TYR A 119 5.26 -19.20 -21.89
CA TYR A 119 3.93 -19.60 -21.42
C TYR A 119 3.97 -20.02 -19.95
N TYR A 120 3.37 -19.18 -19.09
CA TYR A 120 3.11 -19.47 -17.69
C TYR A 120 1.61 -19.60 -17.42
N PRO A 121 1.19 -20.43 -16.45
CA PRO A 121 -0.22 -20.50 -16.06
C PRO A 121 -0.70 -19.15 -15.52
N PHE A 122 -1.94 -18.80 -15.83
CA PHE A 122 -2.54 -17.50 -15.45
C PHE A 122 -2.40 -17.17 -13.96
N SER A 123 -2.42 -18.19 -13.09
CA SER A 123 -2.22 -18.00 -11.65
C SER A 123 -0.85 -17.44 -11.29
N GLU A 124 0.22 -17.85 -11.98
CA GLU A 124 1.59 -17.39 -11.71
C GLU A 124 1.79 -15.96 -12.21
N VAL A 125 1.25 -15.67 -13.40
CA VAL A 125 1.20 -14.31 -13.94
C VAL A 125 0.49 -13.39 -12.96
N LEU A 126 -0.71 -13.76 -12.50
CA LEU A 126 -1.45 -12.98 -11.51
C LEU A 126 -0.69 -12.78 -10.19
N ALA A 127 0.02 -13.80 -9.70
CA ALA A 127 0.81 -13.68 -8.47
C ALA A 127 1.93 -12.64 -8.64
N TYR A 128 2.65 -12.68 -9.76
CA TYR A 128 3.68 -11.68 -10.07
C TYR A 128 3.10 -10.27 -10.14
N PHE A 129 2.03 -10.07 -10.92
CA PHE A 129 1.40 -8.76 -11.05
C PHE A 129 0.85 -8.24 -9.72
N THR A 130 0.23 -9.10 -8.91
CA THR A 130 -0.38 -8.69 -7.65
C THR A 130 0.67 -8.27 -6.62
N PHE A 131 1.66 -9.13 -6.34
CA PHE A 131 2.61 -8.89 -5.25
C PHE A 131 3.76 -7.96 -5.64
N CYS A 132 4.22 -8.03 -6.89
CA CYS A 132 5.38 -7.25 -7.33
C CYS A 132 4.98 -5.91 -7.95
N LEU A 133 3.91 -5.88 -8.76
CA LEU A 133 3.57 -4.70 -9.57
C LEU A 133 2.43 -3.86 -8.99
N TRP A 134 1.39 -4.46 -8.41
CA TRP A 134 0.16 -3.74 -8.03
C TRP A 134 0.14 -3.33 -6.57
N LEU A 135 0.64 -4.18 -5.66
CA LEU A 135 0.60 -3.96 -4.22
C LEU A 135 1.07 -2.55 -3.82
N VAL A 136 2.24 -2.14 -4.30
CA VAL A 136 2.86 -0.87 -3.93
C VAL A 136 2.14 0.34 -4.53
N PRO A 137 1.98 0.48 -5.87
CA PRO A 137 1.30 1.63 -6.43
C PRO A 137 -0.16 1.74 -5.96
N PHE A 138 -0.88 0.63 -5.77
CA PHE A 138 -2.24 0.68 -5.22
C PHE A 138 -2.25 1.28 -3.81
N ALA A 139 -1.33 0.85 -2.93
CA ALA A 139 -1.22 1.41 -1.59
C ALA A 139 -0.87 2.92 -1.61
N PHE A 140 -0.02 3.36 -2.54
CA PHE A 140 0.25 4.78 -2.74
C PHE A 140 -0.97 5.57 -3.21
N PHE A 141 -1.72 5.07 -4.20
CA PHE A 141 -2.91 5.76 -4.71
C PHE A 141 -3.98 5.89 -3.63
N VAL A 142 -4.28 4.81 -2.89
CA VAL A 142 -5.24 4.86 -1.77
C VAL A 142 -4.77 5.85 -0.71
N SER A 143 -3.47 5.91 -0.45
CA SER A 143 -2.91 6.84 0.52
C SER A 143 -2.93 8.30 0.08
N LEU A 144 -2.82 8.59 -1.21
CA LEU A 144 -2.94 9.95 -1.76
C LEU A 144 -4.38 10.44 -1.67
N SER A 145 -5.34 9.58 -2.00
CA SER A 145 -6.77 9.91 -1.94
C SER A 145 -7.29 10.25 -0.54
N ALA A 146 -6.65 9.72 0.50
CA ALA A 146 -6.92 10.14 1.88
C ALA A 146 -6.28 11.50 2.23
N GLY A 147 -5.10 11.80 1.69
CA GLY A 147 -4.34 13.02 1.98
C GLY A 147 -4.81 14.27 1.22
N GLU A 148 -5.54 14.12 0.11
CA GLU A 148 -6.08 15.24 -0.67
C GLU A 148 -7.44 15.79 -0.17
N ASN A 149 -8.03 15.14 0.84
CA ASN A 149 -9.32 15.52 1.44
C ASN A 149 -9.19 16.42 2.68
N VAL A 150 -7.98 16.64 3.20
CA VAL A 150 -7.74 17.66 4.22
C VAL A 150 -7.85 19.04 3.56
N LEU A 151 -8.68 19.91 4.16
CA LEU A 151 -8.87 21.28 3.70
C LEU A 151 -7.52 21.90 3.33
N PRO A 152 -7.41 22.69 2.24
CA PRO A 152 -6.25 23.51 2.04
C PRO A 152 -6.13 24.38 3.29
N SER A 153 -5.19 24.03 4.17
CA SER A 153 -4.65 24.99 5.10
C SER A 153 -4.10 26.03 4.17
N THR A 154 -4.81 27.15 4.09
CA THR A 154 -4.34 28.34 3.42
C THR A 154 -2.90 28.46 3.86
N VAL A 155 -1.97 28.21 2.92
CA VAL A 155 -0.70 28.89 2.96
C VAL A 155 -1.14 30.34 2.88
N GLN A 156 -1.40 30.90 4.05
CA GLN A 156 -1.60 32.31 4.24
C GLN A 156 -0.23 32.82 3.87
N GLN A 157 -0.07 33.10 2.57
CA GLN A 157 1.03 33.85 2.02
C GLN A 157 1.20 34.99 3.00
N GLY A 158 2.30 34.93 3.75
CA GLY A 158 2.65 35.97 4.68
C GLY A 158 2.67 37.25 3.88
N VAL A 159 1.61 38.04 4.03
CA VAL A 159 1.64 39.45 3.70
C VAL A 159 2.83 39.96 4.49
N HIS A 160 3.86 40.36 3.77
CA HIS A 160 5.09 40.93 4.29
C HIS A 160 4.73 42.22 5.06
N VAL A 161 4.34 42.08 6.33
CA VAL A 161 4.32 43.20 7.26
C VAL A 161 5.74 43.28 7.82
N ALA A 162 6.47 44.27 7.32
CA ALA A 162 7.81 44.59 7.75
C ALA A 162 7.85 44.78 9.27
N GLY A 163 8.70 44.00 9.96
CA GLY A 163 9.18 44.38 11.30
C GLY A 163 8.89 43.44 12.48
N VAL A 164 8.99 42.12 12.33
CA VAL A 164 9.03 41.21 13.49
C VAL A 164 10.31 40.38 13.48
N LYS A 165 11.12 40.57 14.52
CA LYS A 165 12.40 39.90 14.78
C LYS A 165 12.14 38.41 15.06
N THR A 166 12.83 37.55 14.33
CA THR A 166 12.77 36.08 14.37
C THR A 166 12.91 35.56 15.81
N ILE A 167 11.82 35.01 16.37
CA ILE A 167 11.88 34.16 17.56
C ILE A 167 11.99 32.71 17.09
N GLN A 168 13.25 32.27 17.00
CA GLN A 168 13.78 31.02 17.55
C GLN A 168 13.38 29.62 16.96
N PRO A 169 14.38 28.78 16.59
CA PRO A 169 14.22 27.39 16.15
C PRO A 169 14.22 26.39 17.33
N ASP A 170 13.31 26.53 18.29
CA ASP A 170 13.27 25.66 19.51
C ASP A 170 12.18 24.55 19.45
N PHE A 171 11.39 24.48 18.37
CA PHE A 171 10.31 23.48 18.26
C PHE A 171 10.78 22.07 17.90
N LEU A 172 11.89 21.94 17.17
CA LEU A 172 12.37 20.64 16.70
C LEU A 172 13.15 19.84 17.76
N SER A 173 13.58 20.47 18.85
CA SER A 173 14.22 19.76 19.98
C SER A 173 13.21 19.15 20.94
N GLN A 174 12.02 19.75 21.09
CA GLN A 174 11.00 19.25 22.01
C GLN A 174 10.31 17.99 21.48
N GLN A 175 10.14 17.88 20.16
CA GLN A 175 9.40 16.78 19.51
C GLN A 175 10.21 15.48 19.36
N VAL A 176 11.53 15.54 19.49
CA VAL A 176 12.43 14.36 19.38
C VAL A 176 12.57 13.60 20.71
N LEU A 177 12.12 14.15 21.84
CA LEU A 177 12.37 13.61 23.18
C LEU A 177 11.15 13.04 23.92
N ASP A 178 10.07 12.67 23.24
CA ASP A 178 8.99 11.91 23.90
C ASP A 178 9.05 10.40 23.57
N LEU A 179 9.98 9.72 24.23
CA LEU A 179 10.15 8.26 24.18
C LEU A 179 9.06 7.50 24.97
N GLY A 180 8.17 8.20 25.69
CA GLY A 180 7.13 7.61 26.53
C GLY A 180 5.91 7.11 25.73
N GLU A 181 5.49 7.87 24.71
CA GLU A 181 4.34 7.56 23.84
C GLU A 181 4.54 6.26 23.03
N TRP A 182 5.78 5.89 22.76
CA TRP A 182 6.14 4.64 22.08
C TRP A 182 5.73 3.39 22.88
N SER A 183 5.72 3.45 24.21
CA SER A 183 5.35 2.32 25.07
C SER A 183 3.84 2.07 25.08
N LEU A 184 3.04 3.13 24.93
CA LEU A 184 1.58 3.09 24.89
C LEU A 184 1.08 2.61 23.52
N SER A 185 1.72 3.06 22.43
CA SER A 185 1.45 2.57 21.07
C SER A 185 1.71 1.06 20.93
N GLN A 186 2.80 0.55 21.51
CA GLN A 186 3.11 -0.89 21.54
C GLN A 186 2.07 -1.69 22.34
N ARG A 187 1.55 -1.14 23.44
CA ARG A 187 0.50 -1.78 24.25
C ARG A 187 -0.84 -1.80 23.53
N ALA A 188 -1.22 -0.70 22.89
CA ALA A 188 -2.45 -0.62 22.08
C ALA A 188 -2.39 -1.59 20.89
N PHE A 189 -1.25 -1.67 20.19
CA PHE A 189 -1.03 -2.61 19.10
C PHE A 189 -1.12 -4.07 19.57
N ARG A 190 -0.52 -4.42 20.72
CA ARG A 190 -0.68 -5.78 21.30
C ARG A 190 -2.12 -6.11 21.66
N PHE A 191 -2.89 -5.13 22.16
CA PHE A 191 -4.30 -5.33 22.47
C PHE A 191 -5.15 -5.62 21.22
N ILE A 192 -4.89 -4.90 20.12
CA ILE A 192 -5.60 -5.12 18.85
C ILE A 192 -5.23 -6.48 18.25
N VAL A 193 -3.94 -6.84 18.25
CA VAL A 193 -3.46 -8.15 17.77
C VAL A 193 -4.02 -9.30 18.61
N GLN A 194 -4.12 -9.15 19.94
CA GLN A 194 -4.75 -10.16 20.79
C GLN A 194 -6.26 -10.28 20.57
N ARG A 195 -6.94 -9.18 20.20
CA ARG A 195 -8.39 -9.20 19.93
C ARG A 195 -8.73 -9.81 18.57
N LEU A 196 -7.81 -9.73 17.61
CA LEU A 196 -7.96 -10.28 16.26
C LEU A 196 -7.38 -11.69 16.06
N SER A 197 -6.75 -12.28 17.09
CA SER A 197 -6.32 -13.68 17.00
C SER A 197 -7.53 -14.61 17.09
N PRO A 198 -7.77 -15.51 16.11
CA PRO A 198 -8.84 -16.49 16.21
C PRO A 198 -8.59 -17.44 17.40
N PRO A 199 -9.66 -17.97 18.04
CA PRO A 199 -9.51 -18.97 19.08
C PRO A 199 -8.85 -20.21 18.49
N GLN A 200 -7.77 -20.67 19.12
CA GLN A 200 -7.16 -21.97 18.83
C GLN A 200 -8.26 -23.03 19.01
N LEU A 201 -8.67 -23.64 17.89
CA LEU A 201 -9.53 -24.80 17.90
C LEU A 201 -8.67 -25.94 18.47
N ASP A 202 -8.81 -26.23 19.76
CA ASP A 202 -8.19 -27.39 20.43
C ASP A 202 -8.73 -28.68 19.81
N LEU A 203 -8.16 -29.07 18.67
CA LEU A 203 -8.22 -30.44 18.16
C LEU A 203 -7.15 -31.27 18.88
N MET A 204 -7.27 -31.40 20.20
CA MET A 204 -6.59 -32.45 20.95
C MET A 204 -7.25 -33.78 20.61
N THR A 205 -6.68 -34.46 19.62
CA THR A 205 -6.11 -35.80 19.81
C THR A 205 -6.82 -36.66 20.86
N SER A 206 -7.98 -37.24 20.51
CA SER A 206 -8.44 -38.48 21.14
C SER A 206 -7.60 -39.64 20.59
N ALA A 207 -6.31 -39.64 20.96
CA ALA A 207 -5.43 -40.77 20.81
C ALA A 207 -5.56 -41.61 22.09
N LYS A 208 -6.41 -42.62 22.02
CA LYS A 208 -6.42 -43.78 22.92
C LYS A 208 -5.01 -44.37 22.96
N PRO A 209 -4.47 -44.72 24.15
CA PRO A 209 -4.19 -46.14 24.38
C PRO A 209 -4.36 -46.62 25.83
N SER A 210 -4.57 -47.95 25.92
CA SER A 210 -4.58 -48.88 27.06
C SER A 210 -5.54 -48.62 28.22
#